data_AF-A0A1B8WLH8-F1
#
_entry.id   AF-A0A1B8WLH8-F1
#
_cell.length_a   1.000
_cell.length_b   1.000
_cell.length_c   1.000
_cell.angle_alpha   90.00
_cell.angle_beta   90.00
_cell.angle_gamma   90.00
#
_symmetry.space_group_name_H-M   'P 1'
#
loop_
_entity.id
_entity.type
_entity.pdbx_description
1 polymer ?
#
loop_
_entity_poly.entity_id
_entity_poly.type
_entity_poly.pdbx_seq_one_letter_code
_entity_poly.pdbx_strand_id
1 'polypeptide(L)' 'MMNFECECGNKTAMFATGDRDEQGREYIEIEDDERLTFTIGDKSVLFRCSFCGYTYRLEQI' A
#
# COMPACT_ATOMS: atom_id res chain seq x y z
N MET A 1 5.96 2.98 13.56
CA MET A 1 5.30 1.98 12.70
C MET A 1 4.21 2.71 11.93
N MET A 2 4.27 2.68 10.61
CA MET A 2 3.28 3.36 9.75
C MET A 2 2.14 2.38 9.47
N ASN A 3 0.91 2.88 9.36
CA ASN A 3 -0.25 2.06 9.05
C ASN A 3 -1.03 2.69 7.89
N PHE A 4 -1.54 1.85 7.01
CA PHE A 4 -2.63 2.19 6.12
C PHE A 4 -3.95 2.04 6.86
N GLU A 5 -4.88 2.99 6.74
CA GLU A 5 -6.23 2.87 7.27
C GLU A 5 -7.25 3.19 6.18
N CYS A 6 -8.16 2.26 5.94
CA CYS A 6 -9.26 2.41 5.01
C CYS A 6 -10.47 3.11 5.66
N GLU A 7 -11.34 3.73 4.86
CA GLU A 7 -12.59 4.36 5.33
C GLU A 7 -13.49 3.44 6.19
N CYS A 8 -13.42 2.12 5.99
CA CYS A 8 -14.20 1.16 6.79
C CYS A 8 -13.54 0.81 8.14
N GLY A 9 -12.41 1.41 8.48
CA GLY A 9 -11.61 1.14 9.67
C GLY A 9 -10.67 -0.06 9.55
N ASN A 10 -10.57 -0.70 8.38
CA ASN A 10 -9.57 -1.73 8.13
C ASN A 10 -8.16 -1.12 8.16
N LYS A 11 -7.23 -1.78 8.86
CA LYS A 11 -5.85 -1.29 9.01
C LYS A 11 -4.86 -2.36 8.58
N THR A 12 -3.82 -1.94 7.88
CA THR A 12 -2.69 -2.80 7.52
C THR A 12 -1.38 -2.11 7.91
N ALA A 13 -0.49 -2.84 8.56
CA ALA A 13 0.80 -2.31 8.97
C ALA A 13 1.74 -2.20 7.77
N MET A 14 2.60 -1.17 7.81
CA MET A 14 3.72 -1.03 6.92
C MET A 14 5.01 -1.11 7.73
N PHE A 15 5.97 -1.89 7.23
CA PHE A 15 7.26 -2.06 7.86
C PHE A 15 8.38 -1.65 6.90
N ALA A 16 9.41 -1.07 7.48
CA ALA A 16 10.60 -0.70 6.74
C ALA A 16 11.48 -1.93 6.58
N THR A 17 11.96 -2.20 5.36
CA THR A 17 12.70 -3.43 5.08
C THR A 17 14.16 -3.36 5.55
N GLY A 18 14.66 -2.16 5.86
CA GLY A 18 16.07 -1.89 6.11
C GLY A 18 16.88 -1.62 4.83
N ASP A 19 16.32 -1.94 3.65
CA ASP A 19 16.94 -1.63 2.36
C ASP A 19 16.66 -0.18 1.96
N ARG A 20 17.61 0.42 1.24
CA ARG A 20 17.53 1.81 0.79
C ARG A 20 17.83 1.95 -0.69
N ASP A 21 17.21 2.94 -1.33
CA ASP A 21 17.54 3.32 -2.69
C ASP A 21 18.80 4.21 -2.78
N GLU A 22 19.19 4.57 -4.00
CA GLU A 22 20.36 5.42 -4.28
C GLU A 22 20.28 6.82 -3.64
N GLN A 23 19.09 7.26 -3.24
CA GLN A 23 18.83 8.55 -2.59
C GLN A 23 18.71 8.41 -1.06
N GLY A 24 18.89 7.21 -0.51
CA GLY A 24 18.81 6.92 0.91
C GLY A 24 17.40 6.79 1.46
N ARG A 25 16.37 6.69 0.61
CA ARG A 25 14.98 6.43 1.02
C ARG A 25 14.82 4.95 1.31
N GLU A 26 14.14 4.64 2.39
CA GLU A 26 13.92 3.26 2.84
C GLU A 26 12.72 2.65 2.14
N TYR A 27 12.87 1.41 1.68
CA TYR A 27 11.74 0.66 1.12
C TYR A 27 10.80 0.26 2.25
N ILE A 28 9.50 0.39 1.97
CA ILE A 28 8.43 -0.06 2.84
C ILE A 28 7.70 -1.21 2.18
N GLU A 29 7.37 -2.21 2.98
CA GLU A 29 6.52 -3.32 2.60
C GLU A 29 5.24 -3.28 3.45
N ILE A 30 4.18 -3.80 2.86
CA ILE A 30 2.86 -3.91 3.48
C ILE A 30 2.76 -5.33 4.03
N GLU A 31 2.21 -5.47 5.23
CA GLU A 31 1.96 -6.79 5.82
C GLU A 31 1.08 -7.61 4.87
N ASP A 32 1.58 -8.79 4.49
CA ASP A 32 0.87 -9.73 3.61
C ASP A 32 -0.19 -10.49 4.42
N ASP A 33 -1.22 -9.76 4.85
CA ASP A 33 -2.33 -10.24 5.67
C ASP A 33 -3.65 -10.33 4.90
N GLU A 34 -3.57 -10.35 3.56
CA GLU A 34 -4.69 -10.38 2.60
C GLU A 34 -5.68 -9.21 2.72
N ARG A 35 -5.39 -8.20 3.55
CA ARG A 35 -6.32 -7.08 3.81
C ARG A 35 -6.35 -6.03 2.70
N LEU A 36 -5.29 -5.99 1.88
CA LEU A 36 -5.13 -5.09 0.75
C LEU A 36 -4.72 -5.88 -0.49
N THR A 37 -5.29 -5.52 -1.63
CA THR A 37 -4.90 -6.06 -2.94
C THR A 37 -4.46 -4.92 -3.86
N PHE A 38 -3.51 -5.20 -4.75
CA PHE A 38 -2.93 -4.21 -5.65
C PHE A 38 -3.18 -4.63 -7.10
N THR A 39 -3.53 -3.67 -7.95
CA THR A 39 -3.64 -3.90 -9.39
C THR A 39 -2.87 -2.81 -10.12
N ILE A 40 -1.91 -3.23 -10.95
CA ILE A 40 -1.09 -2.32 -11.74
C ILE A 40 -1.75 -2.15 -13.12
N GLY A 41 -1.94 -0.90 -13.52
CA GLY A 41 -2.30 -0.51 -14.87
C GLY A 41 -1.25 0.44 -15.46
N ASP A 42 -1.39 0.77 -16.75
CA ASP A 42 -0.35 1.46 -17.54
C ASP A 42 0.17 2.77 -16.95
N LYS A 43 -0.68 3.51 -16.21
CA LYS A 43 -0.32 4.80 -15.57
C LYS A 43 -0.83 4.93 -14.15
N SER A 44 -1.25 3.82 -13.53
CA SER A 44 -1.88 3.88 -12.22
C SER A 44 -1.74 2.57 -11.46
N VAL A 45 -1.71 2.68 -10.13
CA VAL A 45 -1.87 1.54 -9.23
C VAL A 45 -3.18 1.71 -8.46
N LEU A 46 -3.98 0.66 -8.43
CA LEU A 46 -5.20 0.56 -7.62
C LEU A 46 -4.92 -0.25 -6.36
N PHE A 47 -5.27 0.32 -5.21
CA PHE A 47 -5.18 -0.31 -3.90
C PHE A 47 -6.61 -0.59 -3.43
N ARG A 48 -7.01 -1.85 -3.38
CA ARG A 48 -8.37 -2.24 -3.01
C ARG A 48 -8.39 -2.90 -1.64
N CYS A 49 -9.23 -2.37 -0.75
CA CYS A 49 -9.52 -2.97 0.55
C CYS A 49 -10.30 -4.27 0.34
N SER A 50 -9.79 -5.38 0.88
CA SER A 50 -10.43 -6.70 0.75
C SER A 50 -11.75 -6.81 1.53
N PHE A 51 -11.97 -5.95 2.53
CA PHE A 51 -13.18 -5.99 3.38
C PHE A 51 -14.36 -5.23 2.79
N CYS A 52 -14.16 -3.96 2.42
CA CYS A 52 -15.25 -3.10 1.92
C CYS A 52 -15.21 -2.87 0.41
N GLY A 53 -14.14 -3.29 -0.27
CA GLY A 53 -13.95 -3.10 -1.70
C GLY A 53 -13.59 -1.67 -2.13
N TYR A 54 -13.46 -0.73 -1.18
CA TYR A 54 -13.05 0.64 -1.49
C TYR A 54 -11.68 0.64 -2.14
N THR A 55 -11.51 1.47 -3.17
CA THR A 55 -10.32 1.48 -4.02
C THR A 55 -9.67 2.85 -4.05
N TYR A 56 -8.41 2.92 -3.66
CA TYR A 56 -7.56 4.11 -3.79
C TYR A 56 -6.78 4.01 -5.09
N ARG A 57 -6.72 5.10 -5.85
CA ARG A 57 -5.98 5.18 -7.11
C ARG A 57 -4.80 6.11 -6.94
N LEU A 58 -3.61 5.60 -7.20
CA LEU A 58 -2.41 6.40 -7.36
C LEU A 58 -2.13 6.53 -8.85
N GLU A 59 -1.99 7.76 -9.32
CA GLU A 59 -1.72 8.07 -10.72
C GLU A 59 -0.26 8.50 -10.87
N GLN A 60 0.37 8.05 -11.96
CA GLN A 60 1.68 8.54 -12.37
C GLN A 60 1.50 9.87 -13.09
N ILE A 61 2.05 10.94 -12.50
CA ILE A 61 2.04 12.30 -13.05
C ILE A 61 3.25 12.49 -13.97
#